data_AF-A0A9D4QE18-F1
#
_entry.id   AF-A0A9D4QE18-F1
#
_cell.length_a   1.000
_cell.length_b   1.000
_cell.length_c   1.000
_cell.angle_alpha   90.00
_cell.angle_beta   90.00
_cell.angle_gamma   90.00
#
_symmetry.space_group_name_H-M   'P 1'
#
loop_
_entity.id
_entity.type
_entity.pdbx_description
1 polymer ?
#
loop_
_entity_poly.entity_id
_entity_poly.type
_entity_poly.pdbx_seq_one_letter_code
_entity_poly.pdbx_strand_id
1 'polypeptide(L)'
;MKDMLRHFENECTFHSVECMRCGEAVLHRELATHYVVGCSVGVSSAHIENRSLESRAPTLQDVKNALEEVKMLLRVADHDHVLPVIQSHLNELTEQVRNQESRLAQITREARASENAETAQHGKARGVSKAMGRSGDLTQAQSLGIVFSAKSSGRNQHISVVSVLLAGQG
;
A
#
# COMPACT_ATOMS: atom_id res chain seq x y z
N MET A 1 1.25 -44.96 10.29
CA MET A 1 1.33 -44.60 8.85
C MET A 1 1.21 -43.10 8.59
N LYS A 2 0.30 -42.36 9.24
CA LYS A 2 0.19 -40.89 9.07
C LYS A 2 1.48 -40.13 9.42
N ASP A 3 2.23 -40.56 10.44
CA ASP A 3 3.49 -39.92 10.81
C ASP A 3 4.62 -40.11 9.78
N MET A 4 4.62 -41.23 9.02
CA MET A 4 5.61 -41.47 7.97
C MET A 4 5.39 -40.58 6.74
N LEU A 5 4.13 -40.31 6.40
CA LEU A 5 3.78 -39.38 5.32
C LEU A 5 4.19 -37.95 5.67
N ARG A 6 3.90 -37.52 6.91
CA ARG A 6 4.33 -36.20 7.41
C ARG A 6 5.85 -36.05 7.37
N HIS A 7 6.58 -37.08 7.80
CA HIS A 7 8.04 -37.11 7.72
C HIS A 7 8.52 -37.02 6.27
N PHE A 8 7.95 -37.82 5.38
CA PHE A 8 8.31 -37.80 3.97
C PHE A 8 8.11 -36.42 3.33
N GLU A 9 6.99 -35.76 3.60
CA GLU A 9 6.65 -34.45 3.03
C GLU A 9 7.46 -33.30 3.62
N ASN A 10 7.75 -33.32 4.93
CA ASN A 10 8.25 -32.12 5.63
C ASN A 10 9.67 -32.26 6.19
N GLU A 11 10.11 -33.47 6.52
CA GLU A 11 11.33 -33.71 7.29
C GLU A 11 12.38 -34.50 6.50
N CYS A 12 11.96 -35.27 5.49
CA CYS A 12 12.85 -36.10 4.71
C CYS A 12 13.66 -35.22 3.74
N THR A 13 14.98 -35.21 3.91
CA THR A 13 15.91 -34.46 3.06
C THR A 13 16.43 -35.29 1.88
N PHE A 14 16.17 -36.60 1.88
CA PHE A 14 16.69 -37.58 0.94
C PHE A 14 15.69 -38.03 -0.13
N HIS A 15 14.46 -37.51 -0.11
CA HIS A 15 13.52 -37.77 -1.18
C HIS A 15 13.74 -36.79 -2.33
N SER A 16 13.47 -37.26 -3.54
CA SER A 16 13.51 -36.42 -4.73
C SER A 16 12.18 -35.67 -4.87
N VAL A 17 12.29 -34.38 -5.20
CA VAL A 17 11.18 -33.49 -5.55
C VAL A 17 11.37 -32.98 -6.97
N GLU A 18 10.27 -32.73 -7.67
CA GLU A 18 10.32 -32.21 -9.04
C GLU A 18 10.59 -30.71 -9.03
N CYS A 19 11.61 -30.27 -9.76
CA CYS A 19 11.88 -28.86 -9.95
C CYS A 19 10.81 -28.24 -10.86
N MET A 20 10.04 -27.27 -10.34
CA MET A 20 8.98 -26.58 -11.11
C MET A 20 9.49 -25.76 -12.31
N ARG A 21 10.81 -25.57 -12.45
CA ARG A 21 11.41 -24.80 -13.55
C ARG A 21 11.89 -25.68 -14.70
N CYS A 22 12.49 -26.83 -14.42
CA CYS A 22 13.08 -27.71 -15.43
C CYS A 22 12.45 -29.13 -15.47
N GLY A 23 11.62 -29.50 -14.50
CA GLY A 23 11.02 -30.83 -14.39
C GLY A 23 12.00 -31.91 -13.90
N GLU A 24 13.23 -31.57 -13.54
CA GLU A 24 14.20 -32.56 -13.04
C GLU A 24 13.88 -32.98 -11.61
N ALA A 25 14.09 -34.26 -11.32
CA ALA A 25 14.01 -34.80 -9.97
C ALA A 25 15.28 -34.42 -9.19
N VAL A 26 15.14 -33.54 -8.21
CA VAL A 26 16.24 -33.01 -7.38
C VAL A 26 16.02 -33.44 -5.94
N LEU A 27 17.08 -33.82 -5.22
CA LEU A 27 16.94 -34.13 -3.79
C LEU A 27 16.45 -32.89 -3.03
N HIS A 28 15.52 -33.06 -2.10
CA HIS A 28 14.94 -31.96 -1.34
C HIS A 28 16.01 -31.05 -0.70
N ARG A 29 17.11 -31.62 -0.18
CA ARG A 29 18.27 -30.87 0.35
C ARG A 29 19.06 -30.05 -0.68
N GLU A 30 19.04 -30.45 -1.95
CA GLU A 30 19.80 -29.85 -3.05
C GLU A 30 18.96 -28.87 -3.87
N LEU A 31 17.64 -28.78 -3.62
CA LEU A 31 16.72 -27.94 -4.38
C LEU A 31 17.11 -26.46 -4.34
N ALA A 32 17.54 -25.95 -3.18
CA ALA A 32 17.99 -24.56 -3.06
C ALA A 32 19.26 -24.30 -3.89
N THR A 33 20.24 -25.21 -3.83
CA THR A 33 21.47 -25.11 -4.61
C THR A 33 21.18 -25.20 -6.10
N HIS A 34 20.28 -26.08 -6.51
CA HIS A 34 19.81 -26.21 -7.89
C HIS A 34 19.23 -24.89 -8.43
N TYR A 35 18.44 -24.17 -7.62
CA TYR A 35 17.93 -22.84 -8.03
C TYR A 35 19.02 -21.77 -8.15
N VAL A 36 20.06 -21.83 -7.31
CA VAL A 36 21.16 -20.86 -7.30
C VAL A 36 22.13 -21.09 -8.46
N VAL A 37 22.47 -22.34 -8.75
CA VAL A 37 23.39 -22.70 -9.87
C VAL A 37 22.74 -22.41 -11.23
N GLY A 38 21.42 -22.34 -11.27
CA GLY A 38 20.65 -22.14 -12.48
C GLY A 38 20.33 -23.48 -13.12
N CYS A 39 19.05 -23.82 -13.13
CA CYS A 39 18.55 -24.96 -13.86
C CYS A 39 18.32 -24.57 -15.32
N SER A 40 18.93 -25.29 -16.25
CA SER A 40 18.59 -25.19 -17.66
C SER A 40 17.18 -25.74 -17.86
N VAL A 41 16.35 -25.05 -18.66
CA VAL A 41 15.09 -25.61 -19.21
C VAL A 41 15.49 -26.65 -20.26
N GLY A 42 16.14 -27.72 -19.78
CA GLY A 42 16.54 -28.87 -20.55
C GLY A 42 15.47 -29.91 -20.37
N VAL A 43 14.82 -30.26 -21.47
CA VAL A 43 13.94 -31.43 -21.56
C VAL A 43 14.82 -32.67 -21.30
N SER A 44 15.12 -32.98 -20.05
CA SER A 44 16.00 -34.11 -19.74
C SER A 44 15.20 -35.39 -19.65
N SER A 45 15.14 -36.01 -20.83
CA SER A 45 15.18 -37.45 -21.10
C SER A 45 15.44 -38.38 -19.90
N ALA A 46 14.67 -39.49 -19.90
CA ALA A 46 14.87 -40.75 -19.19
C ALA A 46 14.23 -40.92 -17.79
N HIS A 47 12.91 -41.10 -17.77
CA HIS A 47 12.31 -42.20 -17.00
C HIS A 47 10.96 -42.63 -17.62
N ILE A 48 11.02 -43.32 -18.76
CA ILE A 48 9.88 -44.08 -19.30
C ILE A 48 9.82 -45.37 -18.51
N GLU A 49 9.02 -45.45 -17.44
CA GLU A 49 8.47 -46.74 -17.01
C GLU A 49 7.03 -46.58 -16.49
N ASN A 50 6.10 -47.13 -17.27
CA ASN A 50 4.85 -47.74 -16.83
C ASN A 50 3.90 -46.91 -15.93
N ARG A 51 3.24 -45.92 -16.53
CA ARG A 51 1.79 -45.80 -16.34
C ARG A 51 1.10 -45.91 -17.68
N SER A 52 0.37 -47.02 -17.84
CA SER A 52 -0.77 -47.13 -18.74
C SER A 52 -1.83 -46.10 -18.34
N LEU A 53 -1.55 -44.84 -18.64
CA LEU A 53 -2.56 -43.82 -18.83
C LEU A 53 -2.82 -43.89 -20.32
N GLU A 54 -4.02 -44.32 -20.71
CA GLU A 54 -4.55 -43.95 -22.02
C GLU A 54 -4.42 -42.43 -22.11
N SER A 55 -3.37 -41.98 -22.77
CA SER A 55 -3.13 -40.60 -23.14
C SER A 55 -4.19 -40.24 -24.17
N ARG A 56 -5.44 -40.07 -23.71
CA ARG A 56 -6.45 -39.37 -24.49
C ARG A 56 -5.90 -37.96 -24.63
N ALA A 57 -5.45 -37.65 -25.85
CA ALA A 57 -4.98 -36.32 -26.17
C ALA A 57 -6.02 -35.31 -25.65
N PRO A 58 -5.62 -34.31 -24.84
CA PRO A 58 -6.54 -33.33 -24.32
C PRO A 58 -7.26 -32.71 -25.51
N THR A 59 -8.58 -32.83 -25.51
CA THR A 59 -9.36 -32.28 -26.60
C THR A 59 -9.30 -30.76 -26.51
N LEU A 60 -9.49 -30.08 -27.65
CA LEU A 60 -9.60 -28.63 -27.66
C LEU A 60 -10.68 -28.12 -26.67
N GLN A 61 -11.68 -28.94 -26.40
CA GLN A 61 -12.72 -28.63 -25.41
C GLN A 61 -12.20 -28.66 -23.98
N ASP A 62 -11.34 -29.63 -23.64
CA ASP A 62 -10.75 -29.74 -22.31
C ASP A 62 -9.85 -28.53 -22.01
N VAL A 63 -9.07 -28.07 -23.00
CA VAL A 63 -8.25 -26.87 -22.89
C VAL A 63 -9.10 -25.60 -22.74
N LYS A 64 -10.22 -25.51 -23.46
CA LYS A 64 -11.16 -24.38 -23.33
C LYS A 64 -11.81 -24.34 -21.96
N ASN A 65 -12.21 -25.50 -21.42
CA ASN A 65 -12.81 -25.58 -20.10
C ASN A 65 -11.80 -25.18 -19.01
N ALA A 66 -10.57 -25.71 -19.07
CA ALA A 66 -9.49 -25.34 -18.15
C ALA A 66 -9.17 -23.83 -18.21
N LEU A 67 -9.19 -23.23 -19.41
CA LEU A 67 -8.97 -21.80 -19.57
C LEU A 67 -10.09 -20.96 -18.92
N GLU A 68 -11.35 -21.37 -19.04
CA GLU A 68 -12.47 -20.67 -18.39
C GLU A 68 -12.44 -20.85 -16.86
N GLU A 69 -12.02 -22.01 -16.36
CA GLU A 69 -11.81 -22.21 -14.92
C GLU A 69 -10.71 -21.28 -14.37
N VAL A 70 -9.57 -21.17 -15.07
CA VAL A 70 -8.49 -20.24 -14.68
C VAL A 70 -8.96 -18.78 -14.72
N LYS A 71 -9.73 -18.38 -15.74
CA LYS A 71 -10.32 -17.03 -15.80
C LYS A 71 -11.30 -16.78 -14.66
N MET A 72 -12.10 -17.77 -14.27
CA MET A 72 -13.03 -17.64 -13.16
C MET A 72 -12.28 -17.47 -11.84
N LEU A 73 -11.25 -18.27 -11.58
CA LEU A 73 -10.41 -18.17 -10.40
C LEU A 73 -9.69 -16.81 -10.32
N LEU A 74 -9.20 -16.30 -11.45
CA LEU A 74 -8.61 -14.96 -11.53
C LEU A 74 -9.63 -13.87 -11.17
N ARG A 75 -10.86 -13.95 -11.68
CA ARG A 75 -11.92 -12.98 -11.34
C ARG A 75 -12.33 -13.03 -9.87
N VAL A 76 -12.42 -14.23 -9.30
CA VAL A 76 -12.75 -14.45 -7.89
C VAL A 76 -11.63 -13.94 -6.98
N ALA A 77 -10.37 -14.12 -7.38
CA ALA A 77 -9.22 -13.64 -6.61
C ALA A 77 -9.08 -12.09 -6.64
N ASP A 78 -9.40 -11.45 -7.77
CA ASP A 78 -9.09 -10.02 -7.97
C ASP A 78 -10.21 -9.03 -7.60
N HIS A 79 -11.47 -9.44 -7.46
CA HIS A 79 -12.59 -8.48 -7.32
C HIS A 79 -13.36 -8.56 -6.00
N ASP A 80 -13.69 -9.75 -5.51
CA ASP A 80 -14.62 -9.85 -4.37
C ASP A 80 -13.96 -9.62 -3.01
N HIS A 81 -12.63 -9.76 -2.91
CA HIS A 81 -11.90 -9.61 -1.65
C HIS A 81 -10.97 -8.41 -1.60
N VAL A 82 -10.34 -8.03 -2.73
CA VAL A 82 -9.32 -6.98 -2.74
C VAL A 82 -9.94 -5.59 -2.67
N LEU A 83 -11.00 -5.34 -3.46
CA LEU A 83 -11.63 -4.02 -3.52
C LEU A 83 -12.28 -3.58 -2.20
N PRO A 84 -13.06 -4.44 -1.49
CA PRO A 84 -13.61 -4.06 -0.19
C PRO A 84 -12.55 -3.81 0.88
N VAL A 85 -11.46 -4.57 0.87
CA VAL A 85 -10.33 -4.39 1.81
C VAL A 85 -9.60 -3.08 1.55
N ILE A 86 -9.31 -2.76 0.28
CA ILE A 86 -8.70 -1.48 -0.08
C ILE A 86 -9.62 -0.32 0.31
N GLN A 87 -10.93 -0.44 0.04
CA GLN A 87 -11.90 0.58 0.40
C GLN A 87 -12.01 0.78 1.91
N SER A 88 -11.97 -0.31 2.69
CA SER A 88 -11.91 -0.27 4.15
C SER A 88 -10.67 0.49 4.64
N HIS A 89 -9.48 0.15 4.12
CA HIS A 89 -8.24 0.81 4.51
C HIS A 89 -8.23 2.30 4.13
N LEU A 90 -8.80 2.68 2.98
CA LEU A 90 -8.91 4.10 2.59
C LEU A 90 -9.86 4.87 3.50
N ASN A 91 -10.97 4.26 3.92
CA ASN A 91 -11.89 4.88 4.87
C ASN A 91 -11.22 5.07 6.24
N GLU A 92 -10.50 4.06 6.72
CA GLU A 92 -9.74 4.15 7.98
C GLU A 92 -8.68 5.26 7.91
N LEU A 93 -7.91 5.31 6.83
CA LEU A 93 -6.90 6.35 6.62
C LEU A 93 -7.52 7.76 6.60
N THR A 94 -8.67 7.92 5.94
CA THR A 94 -9.41 9.19 5.90
C THR A 94 -9.82 9.64 7.29
N GLU A 95 -10.28 8.71 8.13
CA GLU A 95 -10.69 9.01 9.51
C GLU A 95 -9.48 9.35 10.40
N GLN A 96 -8.35 8.67 10.22
CA GLN A 96 -7.12 9.00 10.93
C GLN A 96 -6.63 10.42 10.59
N VAL A 97 -6.66 10.81 9.31
CA VAL A 97 -6.29 12.16 8.88
C VAL A 97 -7.22 13.20 9.51
N ARG A 98 -8.55 13.00 9.46
CA ARG A 98 -9.51 13.90 10.11
C ARG A 98 -9.27 14.06 11.61
N ASN A 99 -8.96 12.97 12.30
CA ASN A 99 -8.65 12.99 13.72
C ASN A 99 -7.35 13.74 14.01
N GLN A 100 -6.31 13.57 13.18
CA GLN A 100 -5.06 14.33 13.30
C GLN A 100 -5.28 15.83 13.06
N GLU A 101 -6.05 16.19 12.03
CA GLU A 101 -6.41 17.59 11.74
C GLU A 101 -7.17 18.22 12.91
N SER A 102 -8.14 17.50 13.49
CA SER A 102 -8.89 17.96 14.67
C SER A 102 -7.97 18.21 15.87
N ARG A 103 -7.05 17.29 16.14
CA ARG A 103 -6.07 17.43 17.23
C ARG A 103 -5.14 18.62 17.01
N LEU A 104 -4.64 18.81 15.78
CA LEU A 104 -3.81 19.97 15.43
C LEU A 104 -4.57 21.29 15.59
N ALA A 105 -5.84 21.33 15.17
CA ALA A 105 -6.70 22.50 15.34
C ALA A 105 -6.97 22.80 16.83
N GLN A 106 -7.10 21.79 17.67
CA GLN A 106 -7.23 21.97 19.11
C GLN A 106 -5.95 22.55 19.73
N ILE A 107 -4.79 21.95 19.46
CA ILE A 107 -3.49 22.43 19.96
C ILE A 107 -3.26 23.89 19.54
N THR A 108 -3.60 24.24 18.29
CA THR A 108 -3.45 25.60 17.77
C THR A 108 -4.35 26.59 18.53
N ARG A 109 -5.57 26.21 18.90
CA ARG A 109 -6.47 27.06 19.69
C ARG A 109 -5.97 27.23 21.12
N GLU A 110 -5.49 26.16 21.74
CA GLU A 110 -4.92 26.19 23.09
C GLU A 110 -3.67 27.08 23.15
N ALA A 111 -2.75 26.95 22.19
CA ALA A 111 -1.56 27.79 22.11
C ALA A 111 -1.88 29.29 22.02
N ARG A 112 -2.86 29.66 21.17
CA ARG A 112 -3.33 31.05 21.06
C ARG A 112 -4.01 31.55 22.34
N ALA A 113 -4.76 30.69 23.02
CA ALA A 113 -5.39 31.05 24.28
C ALA A 113 -4.34 31.28 25.39
N SER A 114 -3.30 30.45 25.44
CA SER A 114 -2.18 30.59 26.37
C SER A 114 -1.39 31.89 26.13
N GLU A 115 -1.06 32.21 24.87
CA GLU A 115 -0.37 33.46 24.51
C GLU A 115 -1.17 34.72 24.92
N ASN A 116 -2.49 34.70 24.71
CA ASN A 116 -3.38 35.79 25.13
C ASN A 116 -3.46 35.92 26.66
N ALA A 117 -3.37 34.82 27.40
CA ALA A 117 -3.36 34.85 28.87
C ALA A 117 -2.04 35.40 29.43
N GLU A 118 -0.90 35.04 28.83
CA GLU A 118 0.42 35.53 29.23
C GLU A 118 0.60 37.03 28.95
N THR A 119 0.15 37.51 27.79
CA THR A 119 0.19 38.95 27.45
C THR A 119 -0.72 39.79 28.36
N ALA A 120 -1.88 39.27 28.77
CA ALA A 120 -2.77 39.93 29.72
C ALA A 120 -2.17 40.02 31.15
N GLN A 121 -1.37 39.04 31.56
CA GLN A 121 -0.69 39.07 32.86
C GLN A 121 0.53 40.02 32.85
N HIS A 122 1.29 40.08 31.75
CA HIS A 122 2.46 40.96 31.64
C HIS A 122 2.09 42.45 31.52
N GLY A 123 0.93 42.78 30.92
CA GLY A 123 0.42 44.15 30.80
C GLY A 123 0.01 44.80 32.13
N LYS A 124 -0.26 44.00 33.18
CA LYS A 124 -0.72 44.51 34.48
C LYS A 124 0.43 44.95 35.41
N ALA A 125 1.68 44.63 35.08
CA ALA A 125 2.85 44.98 35.88
C ALA A 125 3.61 46.23 35.38
N ARG A 126 3.22 46.85 34.25
CA ARG A 126 3.94 47.99 33.67
C ARG A 126 3.09 49.27 33.67
N GLY A 127 2.65 49.65 34.86
CA GLY A 127 2.24 51.02 35.15
C GLY A 127 3.48 51.92 35.27
N VAL A 128 3.41 53.09 34.64
CA VAL A 128 4.35 54.22 34.75
C VAL A 128 5.61 54.15 33.86
N SER A 129 5.50 54.65 32.62
CA SER A 129 6.15 55.92 32.25
C SER A 129 5.77 56.36 30.84
N LYS A 130 5.41 57.64 30.77
CA LYS A 130 4.98 58.49 29.67
C LYS A 130 6.15 58.84 28.74
N ALA A 131 5.99 58.71 27.42
CA ALA A 131 6.57 59.63 26.42
C ALA A 131 6.06 59.34 24.99
N MET A 132 5.85 60.43 24.27
CA MET A 132 5.39 60.56 22.88
C MET A 132 6.34 59.98 21.83
N GLY A 133 5.77 59.57 20.69
CA GLY A 133 6.43 59.27 19.41
C GLY A 133 5.76 58.07 18.75
N ARG A 134 4.70 58.22 17.94
CA ARG A 134 4.60 58.67 16.54
C ARG A 134 5.47 57.87 15.56
N SER A 135 4.79 57.31 14.55
CA SER A 135 5.26 56.45 13.43
C SER A 135 5.57 55.02 13.88
N GLY A 136 5.00 53.96 13.31
CA GLY A 136 4.48 53.77 11.96
C GLY A 136 5.07 52.42 11.52
N ASP A 137 4.20 51.43 11.30
CA ASP A 137 4.29 50.39 10.26
C ASP A 137 3.64 49.08 10.70
N LEU A 138 2.53 48.80 10.02
CA LEU A 138 1.84 47.52 9.98
C LEU A 138 2.76 46.47 9.33
N THR A 139 3.26 45.52 10.10
CA THR A 139 3.68 44.23 9.53
C THR A 139 2.46 43.33 9.40
N GLN A 140 1.89 43.34 8.19
CA GLN A 140 0.84 42.46 7.73
C GLN A 140 1.39 41.02 7.64
N ALA A 141 1.04 40.16 8.60
CA ALA A 141 1.27 38.73 8.48
C ALA A 141 0.34 38.17 7.40
N GLN A 142 0.90 37.86 6.22
CA GLN A 142 0.17 37.20 5.14
C GLN A 142 -0.03 35.71 5.49
N SER A 143 -1.26 35.36 5.85
CA SER A 143 -1.72 33.97 5.91
C SER A 143 -1.74 33.38 4.50
N LEU A 144 -0.89 32.39 4.24
CA LEU A 144 -0.98 31.50 3.08
C LEU A 144 -2.21 30.60 3.25
N GLY A 145 -3.35 31.03 2.71
CA GLY A 145 -4.55 30.22 2.59
C GLY A 145 -4.44 29.30 1.37
N ILE A 146 -4.24 28.00 1.58
CA ILE A 146 -4.40 27.00 0.53
C ILE A 146 -5.90 26.74 0.37
N VAL A 147 -6.47 27.16 -0.76
CA VAL A 147 -7.88 26.91 -1.09
C VAL A 147 -7.96 25.69 -1.99
N PHE A 148 -8.53 24.60 -1.47
CA PHE A 148 -8.84 23.41 -2.27
C PHE A 148 -10.20 23.61 -2.95
N SER A 149 -10.21 23.67 -4.28
CA SER A 149 -11.44 23.71 -5.07
C SER A 149 -11.65 22.36 -5.74
N ALA A 150 -12.56 21.55 -5.19
CA ALA A 150 -12.94 20.27 -5.76
C ALA A 150 -14.11 20.47 -6.74
N LYS A 151 -13.82 20.41 -8.05
CA LYS A 151 -14.87 20.43 -9.08
C LYS A 151 -15.26 19.00 -9.42
N SER A 152 -16.42 18.56 -8.95
CA SER A 152 -16.99 17.26 -9.28
C SER A 152 -17.63 17.34 -10.67
N SER A 153 -17.06 16.61 -11.63
CA SER A 153 -17.71 16.31 -12.89
C SER A 153 -17.48 14.83 -13.18
N GLY A 154 -18.55 14.14 -13.57
CA GLY A 154 -18.64 12.69 -13.55
C GLY A 154 -17.51 11.97 -14.32
N ARG A 155 -17.06 10.86 -13.73
CA ARG A 155 -16.24 9.80 -14.34
C ARG A 155 -14.84 10.22 -14.80
N ASN A 156 -14.04 10.80 -13.90
CA ASN A 156 -12.60 10.53 -13.73
C ASN A 156 -12.05 11.54 -12.70
N GLN A 157 -11.59 11.06 -11.55
CA GLN A 157 -11.05 11.94 -10.50
C GLN A 157 -9.60 12.29 -10.82
N HIS A 158 -9.39 13.45 -11.45
CA HIS A 158 -8.08 14.08 -11.58
C HIS A 158 -8.00 15.21 -10.53
N ILE A 159 -7.26 14.99 -9.44
CA ILE A 159 -6.99 16.05 -8.45
C ILE A 159 -5.88 16.92 -9.05
N SER A 160 -6.23 18.11 -9.54
CA SER A 160 -5.26 19.11 -9.97
C SER A 160 -5.01 20.08 -8.82
N VAL A 161 -3.77 20.09 -8.31
CA VAL A 161 -3.31 21.06 -7.31
C VAL A 161 -2.91 22.33 -8.05
N VAL A 162 -3.73 23.37 -7.98
CA VAL A 162 -3.41 24.70 -8.55
C VAL A 162 -2.87 25.56 -7.43
N SER A 163 -1.56 25.79 -7.42
CA SER A 163 -0.93 26.78 -6.55
C SER A 163 -1.14 28.17 -7.12
N VAL A 164 -2.01 28.96 -6.49
CA VAL A 164 -2.17 30.38 -6.84
C VAL A 164 -1.11 31.18 -6.10
N LEU A 165 -0.06 31.61 -6.81
CA LEU A 165 0.84 32.65 -6.33
C LEU A 165 0.12 34.00 -6.48
N LEU A 166 -0.35 34.56 -5.36
CA LEU A 166 -0.75 35.97 -5.32
C LEU A 166 0.52 36.83 -5.30
N ALA A 167 0.98 37.24 -6.49
CA ALA A 167 1.94 38.33 -6.61
C ALA A 167 1.20 39.65 -6.33
N GLY A 168 1.42 40.20 -5.13
CA GLY A 168 1.05 41.59 -4.85
C GLY A 168 1.96 42.52 -5.64
N GLN A 169 1.45 43.13 -6.71
CA GLN A 169 2.02 44.36 -7.25
C GLN A 169 1.46 45.52 -6.43
N GLY A 170 2.33 46.15 -5.66
CA GLY A 170 2.17 47.53 -5.21
C GLY A 170 2.58 48.50 -6.31
#